data_AF-A0A9E5KNY9-F1
#
_entry.id   AF-A0A9E5KNY9-F1
#
_cell.length_a   1.000
_cell.length_b   1.000
_cell.length_c   1.000
_cell.angle_alpha   90.00
_cell.angle_beta   90.00
_cell.angle_gamma   90.00
#
_symmetry.space_group_name_H-M   'P 1'
#
loop_
_entity.id
_entity.type
_entity.pdbx_description
1 polymer ?
#
loop_
_entity_poly.entity_id
_entity_poly.type
_entity_poly.pdbx_seq_one_letter_code
_entity_poly.pdbx_strand_id
1 'polypeptide(L)'
;MRYIEPHGHMVSRTTDDYESMALAGCAAICEPAFWAGFDRKSADGFYDYFCQLTRHEPKRAAKYGIPHYSWLCINPKEAEDVGLAREVMALIPEFLQAPNVLGIGEIGLNKNT
;
A
#
# COMPACT_ATOMS: atom_id res chain seq x y z
N MET A 1 -16.03 -5.14 -19.71
CA MET A 1 -14.62 -5.36 -20.14
C MET A 1 -13.81 -5.54 -18.86
N ARG A 2 -12.84 -6.45 -18.81
CA ARG A 2 -12.00 -6.60 -17.61
C ARG A 2 -10.91 -5.53 -17.59
N TYR A 3 -10.62 -4.97 -16.43
CA TYR A 3 -9.55 -3.99 -16.24
C TYR A 3 -8.74 -4.30 -14.98
N ILE A 4 -7.54 -3.73 -14.88
CA ILE A 4 -6.72 -3.72 -13.66
C ILE A 4 -6.78 -2.31 -13.11
N GLU A 5 -6.98 -2.16 -11.80
CA GLU A 5 -6.77 -0.89 -11.12
C GLU A 5 -5.27 -0.78 -10.78
N PRO A 6 -4.46 -0.04 -11.56
CA PRO A 6 -3.01 -0.02 -11.38
C PRO A 6 -2.59 0.79 -10.14
N HIS A 7 -3.47 1.60 -9.55
CA HIS A 7 -3.14 2.46 -8.42
C HIS A 7 -4.37 2.80 -7.58
N GLY A 8 -4.67 1.97 -6.57
CA GLY A 8 -5.77 2.19 -5.63
C GLY A 8 -5.32 2.12 -4.18
N HIS A 9 -5.40 3.24 -3.43
CA HIS A 9 -5.16 3.25 -1.98
C HIS A 9 -6.36 2.67 -1.22
N MET A 10 -6.50 1.36 -1.25
CA MET A 10 -7.68 0.69 -0.70
C MET A 10 -7.83 0.89 0.79
N VAL A 11 -6.74 1.05 1.55
CA VAL A 11 -6.80 1.45 2.97
C VAL A 11 -7.72 2.65 3.23
N SER A 12 -7.87 3.56 2.26
CA SER A 12 -8.76 4.74 2.32
C SER A 12 -10.10 4.56 1.60
N ARG A 13 -10.43 3.34 1.16
CA ARG A 13 -11.64 2.98 0.43
C ARG A 13 -12.58 2.16 1.29
N THR A 14 -13.86 2.21 0.95
CA THR A 14 -14.90 1.44 1.63
C THR A 14 -15.04 0.05 1.01
N THR A 15 -15.83 -0.80 1.66
CA THR A 15 -16.27 -2.08 1.09
C THR A 15 -17.15 -1.91 -0.16
N ASP A 16 -17.90 -0.81 -0.25
CA ASP A 16 -18.79 -0.52 -1.37
C ASP A 16 -17.98 -0.17 -2.63
N ASP A 17 -16.79 0.41 -2.46
CA ASP A 17 -15.84 0.61 -3.57
C ASP A 17 -15.41 -0.74 -4.16
N TYR A 18 -15.08 -1.73 -3.31
CA TYR A 18 -14.73 -3.08 -3.78
C TYR A 18 -15.88 -3.76 -4.54
N GLU A 19 -17.12 -3.62 -4.05
CA GLU A 19 -18.31 -4.14 -4.75
C GLU A 19 -18.49 -3.48 -6.11
N SER A 20 -18.40 -2.15 -6.16
CA SER A 20 -18.52 -1.37 -7.39
C SER A 20 -17.42 -1.74 -8.40
N MET A 21 -16.20 -1.93 -7.94
CA MET A 21 -15.07 -2.36 -8.78
C MET A 21 -15.28 -3.77 -9.33
N ALA A 22 -15.76 -4.71 -8.50
CA ALA A 22 -16.09 -6.06 -8.95
C ALA A 22 -17.17 -6.04 -10.04
N LEU A 23 -18.25 -5.27 -9.84
CA LEU A 23 -19.33 -5.10 -10.82
C LEU A 23 -18.86 -4.44 -12.12
N ALA A 24 -17.91 -3.50 -12.04
CA ALA A 24 -17.29 -2.87 -13.21
C ALA A 24 -16.33 -3.79 -13.97
N GLY A 25 -15.99 -4.97 -13.42
CA GLY A 25 -15.09 -5.94 -14.04
C GLY A 25 -13.61 -5.76 -13.66
N CYS A 26 -13.32 -5.18 -12.49
CA CYS A 26 -11.97 -5.11 -11.96
C CYS A 26 -11.42 -6.52 -11.71
N ALA A 27 -10.31 -6.85 -12.36
CA ALA A 27 -9.70 -8.17 -12.35
C ALA A 27 -8.52 -8.27 -11.36
N ALA A 28 -7.95 -7.13 -10.94
CA ALA A 28 -6.91 -7.04 -9.92
C ALA A 28 -6.78 -5.58 -9.47
N ILE A 29 -6.36 -5.40 -8.21
CA ILE A 29 -6.05 -4.09 -7.62
C ILE A 29 -4.57 -4.04 -7.27
N CYS A 30 -3.99 -2.88 -7.55
CA CYS A 30 -2.62 -2.56 -7.21
C CYS A 30 -2.60 -1.41 -6.18
N GLU A 31 -2.28 -1.69 -4.91
CA GLU A 31 -2.25 -0.70 -3.83
C GLU A 31 -0.83 -0.32 -3.42
N PRO A 32 -0.37 0.88 -3.77
CA PRO A 32 0.90 1.36 -3.25
C PRO A 32 0.74 1.98 -1.85
N ALA A 33 1.75 1.76 -1.02
CA ALA A 33 1.89 2.38 0.28
C ALA A 33 1.86 3.91 0.14
N PHE A 34 1.16 4.63 1.03
CA PHE A 34 1.01 6.08 0.90
C PHE A 34 0.98 6.81 2.24
N TRP A 35 1.01 8.14 2.18
CA TRP A 35 0.89 9.02 3.35
C TRP A 35 -0.55 9.16 3.81
N ALA A 36 -0.84 8.74 5.04
CA ALA A 36 -2.20 8.56 5.55
C ALA A 36 -2.92 9.85 6.00
N GLY A 37 -2.46 11.03 5.56
CA GLY A 37 -2.97 12.31 6.06
C GLY A 37 -2.23 12.85 7.30
N PHE A 38 -1.28 12.09 7.83
CA PHE A 38 -0.45 12.44 8.99
C PHE A 38 0.87 11.66 8.95
N ASP A 39 1.89 12.20 9.62
CA ASP A 39 3.20 11.54 9.74
C ASP A 39 3.14 10.44 10.80
N ARG A 40 3.53 9.23 10.42
CA ARG A 40 3.68 8.14 11.37
C ARG A 40 4.85 8.45 12.30
N LYS A 41 4.66 8.17 13.59
CA LYS A 41 5.61 8.56 14.65
C LYS A 41 6.81 7.62 14.81
N SER A 42 6.74 6.41 14.29
CA SER A 42 7.76 5.38 14.47
C SER A 42 7.72 4.35 13.36
N ALA A 43 8.81 3.58 13.22
CA ALA A 43 8.88 2.43 12.34
C ALA A 43 7.84 1.36 12.67
N ASP A 44 7.45 1.21 13.95
CA ASP A 44 6.37 0.29 14.36
C ASP A 44 5.04 0.66 13.68
N GLY A 45 4.74 1.96 13.52
CA GLY A 45 3.55 2.40 12.78
C GLY A 45 3.61 2.05 11.30
N PHE A 46 4.81 2.02 10.69
CA PHE A 46 4.99 1.51 9.34
C PHE A 46 4.89 -0.01 9.27
N TYR A 47 5.40 -0.72 10.28
CA TYR A 47 5.28 -2.18 10.37
C TYR A 47 3.81 -2.61 10.41
N ASP A 48 2.99 -1.98 11.24
CA ASP A 48 1.54 -2.25 11.30
C ASP A 48 0.86 -1.93 9.96
N TYR A 49 1.26 -0.84 9.32
CA TYR A 49 0.76 -0.48 8.00
C TYR A 49 1.15 -1.49 6.92
N PHE A 50 2.38 -1.98 6.90
CA PHE A 50 2.80 -3.03 5.98
C PHE A 50 2.08 -4.35 6.28
N CYS A 51 1.79 -4.67 7.55
CA CYS A 51 0.90 -5.78 7.90
C CYS A 51 -0.51 -5.60 7.32
N GLN A 52 -1.05 -4.37 7.34
CA GLN A 52 -2.34 -4.09 6.73
C GLN A 52 -2.32 -4.38 5.23
N LEU A 53 -1.33 -3.84 4.50
CA LEU A 53 -1.19 -4.05 3.04
C LEU A 53 -0.96 -5.51 2.65
N THR A 54 -0.13 -6.23 3.41
CA THR A 54 0.29 -7.59 3.04
C THR A 54 -0.59 -8.70 3.59
N ARG A 55 -1.36 -8.43 4.66
CA ARG A 55 -2.14 -9.47 5.37
C ARG A 55 -3.62 -9.15 5.46
N HIS A 56 -4.01 -7.89 5.64
CA HIS A 56 -5.41 -7.50 5.83
C HIS A 56 -6.10 -7.20 4.48
N GLU A 57 -5.55 -6.29 3.70
CA GLU A 57 -6.11 -5.86 2.41
C GLU A 57 -6.35 -7.01 1.43
N PRO A 58 -5.44 -7.98 1.23
CA PRO A 58 -5.74 -9.10 0.36
C PRO A 58 -6.91 -9.96 0.84
N LYS A 59 -7.10 -10.12 2.16
CA LYS A 59 -8.27 -10.81 2.71
C LYS A 59 -9.55 -10.00 2.53
N ARG A 60 -9.45 -8.67 2.60
CA ARG A 60 -10.58 -7.77 2.40
C ARG A 60 -11.04 -7.79 0.94
N ALA A 61 -10.10 -7.66 -0.01
CA ALA A 61 -10.36 -7.73 -1.45
C ALA A 61 -10.90 -9.10 -1.89
N ALA A 62 -10.38 -10.19 -1.30
CA ALA A 62 -10.82 -11.56 -1.62
C ALA A 62 -12.31 -11.81 -1.35
N LYS A 63 -12.95 -11.07 -0.43
CA LYS A 63 -14.41 -11.15 -0.19
C LYS A 63 -15.24 -10.75 -1.41
N TYR A 64 -14.65 -9.97 -2.32
CA TYR A 64 -15.26 -9.50 -3.56
C TYR A 64 -14.69 -10.21 -4.79
N GLY A 65 -13.86 -11.25 -4.60
CA GLY A 65 -13.22 -11.98 -5.68
C GLY A 65 -12.15 -11.20 -6.44
N ILE A 66 -11.62 -10.12 -5.85
CA ILE A 66 -10.58 -9.30 -6.47
C ILE A 66 -9.20 -9.65 -5.87
N PRO A 67 -8.22 -10.10 -6.68
CA PRO A 67 -6.83 -10.18 -6.27
C PRO A 67 -6.28 -8.80 -5.91
N HIS A 68 -5.57 -8.71 -4.80
CA HIS A 68 -4.93 -7.48 -4.34
C HIS A 68 -3.42 -7.67 -4.29
N TYR A 69 -2.73 -6.71 -4.88
CA TYR A 69 -1.28 -6.60 -4.86
C TYR A 69 -0.88 -5.29 -4.20
N SER A 70 0.35 -5.21 -3.70
CA SER A 70 0.86 -4.03 -3.02
C SER A 70 2.29 -3.67 -3.39
N TRP A 71 2.60 -2.38 -3.20
CA TRP A 71 3.94 -1.79 -3.36
C TRP A 71 4.29 -1.12 -2.05
N LEU A 72 5.49 -1.36 -1.53
CA LEU A 72 5.92 -0.81 -0.25
C LEU A 72 6.77 0.43 -0.47
N CYS A 73 6.73 1.37 0.46
CA CYS A 73 7.66 2.50 0.50
C CYS A 73 7.62 3.20 1.86
N ILE A 74 8.53 4.17 2.01
CA ILE A 74 8.33 5.32 2.88
C ILE A 74 7.95 6.52 2.00
N ASN A 75 6.91 7.26 2.38
CA ASN A 75 6.49 8.42 1.62
C ASN A 75 7.57 9.53 1.67
N PRO A 76 7.81 10.28 0.58
CA PRO A 76 8.82 11.34 0.54
C PRO A 76 8.68 12.40 1.65
N LYS A 77 7.47 12.67 2.15
CA LYS A 77 7.25 13.58 3.29
C LYS A 77 7.82 13.04 4.59
N GLU A 78 7.51 11.79 4.90
CA GLU A 78 7.98 11.10 6.11
C GLU A 78 9.48 10.77 6.02
N ALA A 79 10.00 10.60 4.80
CA ALA A 79 11.42 10.34 4.54
C ALA A 79 12.34 11.54 4.79
N GLU A 80 11.81 12.73 5.09
CA GLU A 80 12.62 13.88 5.52
C GLU A 80 13.29 13.63 6.87
N ASP A 81 12.68 12.81 7.73
CA ASP A 81 13.34 12.25 8.90
C ASP A 81 14.19 11.06 8.46
N VAL A 82 15.49 11.31 8.28
CA VAL A 82 16.45 10.29 7.82
C VAL A 82 16.64 9.17 8.87
N GLY A 83 16.40 9.44 10.15
CA GLY A 83 16.43 8.43 11.21
C GLY A 83 15.30 7.42 11.00
N LEU A 84 14.07 7.94 10.97
CA LEU A 84 12.87 7.16 10.68
C LEU A 84 12.98 6.43 9.35
N ALA A 85 13.46 7.10 8.30
CA ALA A 85 13.61 6.50 6.98
C ALA A 85 14.50 5.26 6.99
N ARG A 86 15.62 5.28 7.72
CA ARG A 86 16.51 4.11 7.86
C ARG A 86 15.81 2.97 8.59
N GLU A 87 15.09 3.26 9.65
CA GLU A 87 14.35 2.26 10.41
C GLU A 87 13.26 1.60 9.55
N VAL A 88 12.48 2.39 8.81
CA VAL A 88 11.44 1.87 7.90
C VAL A 88 12.03 1.07 6.76
N MET A 89 13.12 1.53 6.15
CA MET A 89 13.82 0.79 5.09
C MET A 89 14.34 -0.57 5.58
N ALA A 90 14.69 -0.70 6.86
CA ALA A 90 15.11 -1.98 7.43
C ALA A 90 13.97 -3.01 7.54
N LEU A 91 12.71 -2.58 7.54
CA LEU A 91 11.53 -3.46 7.55
C LEU A 91 11.22 -4.05 6.17
N ILE A 92 11.48 -3.29 5.10
CA ILE A 92 11.07 -3.61 3.72
C ILE A 92 11.50 -5.03 3.27
N PRO A 93 12.75 -5.50 3.52
CA PRO A 93 13.19 -6.82 3.07
C PRO A 93 12.32 -7.99 3.55
N GLU A 94 11.77 -7.90 4.77
CA GLU A 94 10.85 -8.91 5.31
C GLU A 94 9.56 -8.96 4.48
N PHE A 95 8.94 -7.81 4.27
CA PHE A 95 7.64 -7.72 3.59
C PHE A 95 7.74 -7.94 2.08
N LEU A 96 8.90 -7.72 1.45
CA LEU A 96 9.13 -8.09 0.05
C LEU A 96 9.01 -9.60 -0.21
N GLN A 97 9.08 -10.45 0.84
CA GLN A 97 8.84 -11.89 0.70
C GLN A 97 7.35 -12.25 0.67
N ALA A 98 6.44 -11.29 0.94
CA ALA A 98 5.01 -11.55 0.91
C ALA A 98 4.52 -11.75 -0.54
N PRO A 99 3.66 -12.75 -0.81
CA PRO A 99 3.28 -13.14 -2.18
C PRO A 99 2.47 -12.09 -2.92
N ASN A 100 1.85 -11.14 -2.20
CA ASN A 100 1.09 -10.04 -2.79
C ASN A 100 1.90 -8.75 -2.94
N VAL A 101 3.20 -8.73 -2.59
CA VAL A 101 4.05 -7.56 -2.76
C VAL A 101 4.78 -7.65 -4.10
N LEU A 102 4.55 -6.69 -4.99
CA LEU A 102 5.17 -6.65 -6.32
C LEU A 102 6.43 -5.80 -6.38
N GLY A 103 6.71 -5.00 -5.35
CA GLY A 103 7.94 -4.22 -5.25
C GLY A 103 7.78 -2.93 -4.47
N ILE A 104 8.47 -1.89 -4.94
CA ILE A 104 8.51 -0.55 -4.33
C ILE A 104 7.77 0.43 -5.24
N GLY A 105 6.93 1.31 -4.68
CA GLY A 105 6.05 2.21 -5.42
C GLY A 105 5.69 3.47 -4.60
N GLU A 106 4.88 4.38 -5.14
CA GLU A 106 4.58 5.69 -4.52
C GLU A 106 5.85 6.45 -4.06
N ILE A 107 6.91 6.37 -4.86
CA ILE A 107 8.17 7.07 -4.59
C ILE A 107 8.22 8.38 -5.39
N GLY A 108 8.95 9.35 -4.88
CA GLY A 108 9.10 10.64 -5.52
C GLY A 108 9.93 11.61 -4.68
N LEU A 109 9.89 12.88 -5.06
CA LEU A 109 10.52 13.97 -4.32
C LEU A 109 9.45 14.77 -3.57
N ASN A 110 9.71 15.11 -2.30
CA ASN A 110 8.84 16.01 -1.53
C ASN A 110 9.21 17.47 -1.75
N LYS A 111 10.49 17.80 -1.54
CA LYS A 111 11.06 19.13 -1.80
C LYS A 111 11.51 19.18 -3.26
N ASN A 112 10.82 19.99 -4.07
CA ASN A 112 11.18 20.27 -5.46
C ASN A 112 12.08 21.52 -5.57
N THR A 113 13.07 21.63 -4.69
CA THR A 113 14.09 22.69 -4.71
C THR A 113 15.25 22.31 -5.59
#